data_AF-A0A815PRK6-F1
#
_entry.id   AF-A0A815PRK6-F1
#
_cell.length_a   1.000
_cell.length_b   1.000
_cell.length_c   1.000
_cell.angle_alpha   90.00
_cell.angle_beta   90.00
_cell.angle_gamma   90.00
#
_symmetry.space_group_name_H-M   'P 1'
#
loop_
_entity.id
_entity.type
_entity.pdbx_description
1 polymer ?
#
loop_
_entity_poly.entity_id
_entity_poly.type
_entity_poly.pdbx_seq_one_letter_code
_entity_poly.pdbx_strand_id
1 'polypeptide(L)' 'MGRVKVTYDKKVAIKTLLEAGLSQRAVARLTNVSQKCVFGVSNKLKQKLPLSNTPGQGPKKACTPTDDRRCSEL' A
#
# COMPACT_ATOMS: atom_id res chain seq x y z
N MET A 1 1.78 15.48 -5.47
CA MET A 1 2.24 14.07 -5.28
C MET A 1 1.18 13.32 -4.47
N GLY A 2 0.25 12.62 -5.14
CA GLY A 2 -0.84 11.88 -4.48
C GLY A 2 -0.36 10.57 -3.83
N ARG A 3 -1.14 10.03 -2.88
CA ARG A 3 -0.84 8.74 -2.24
C ARG A 3 -1.05 7.60 -3.25
N VAL A 4 0.03 7.08 -3.83
CA VAL A 4 -0.03 5.86 -4.67
C VAL A 4 -0.17 4.64 -3.77
N LYS A 5 -1.26 3.90 -3.93
CA LYS A 5 -1.53 2.69 -3.16
C LYS A 5 -0.59 1.57 -3.60
N VAL A 6 0.02 0.86 -2.64
CA VAL A 6 0.84 -0.31 -2.95
C VAL A 6 -0.08 -1.44 -3.42
N THR A 7 0.17 -1.92 -4.63
CA THR A 7 -0.59 -3.02 -5.25
C THR A 7 -0.42 -4.31 -4.48
N TYR A 8 -1.36 -5.24 -4.63
CA TYR A 8 -1.29 -6.54 -3.99
C TYR A 8 0.00 -7.29 -4.39
N ASP A 9 0.35 -7.25 -5.67
CA ASP A 9 1.55 -7.91 -6.22
C ASP A 9 2.83 -7.42 -5.53
N LYS A 10 2.94 -6.10 -5.29
CA LYS A 10 4.08 -5.56 -4.55
C LYS A 10 4.13 -6.06 -3.10
N LYS A 11 2.99 -6.29 -2.45
CA LYS A 11 2.97 -6.86 -1.09
C LYS A 11 3.38 -8.32 -1.08
N VAL A 12 2.98 -9.09 -2.10
CA VAL A 12 3.44 -10.48 -2.29
C VAL A 12 4.95 -10.51 -2.51
N ALA A 13 5.48 -9.64 -3.37
CA ALA A 13 6.92 -9.51 -3.56
C ALA A 13 7.66 -9.18 -2.25
N ILE A 14 7.15 -8.21 -1.47
CA ILE A 14 7.70 -7.88 -0.15
C ILE A 14 7.71 -9.11 0.78
N LYS A 15 6.61 -9.89 0.82
CA LYS A 15 6.53 -11.12 1.61
C LYS A 15 7.62 -12.11 1.20
N THR A 16 7.74 -12.43 -0.09
CA THR A 16 8.72 -13.40 -0.59
C THR A 16 10.16 -12.99 -0.27
N LEU A 17 10.49 -11.71 -0.40
CA LEU A 17 11.83 -11.19 -0.12
C LEU A 17 12.14 -11.19 1.40
N LEU A 18 11.14 -10.93 2.25
CA LEU A 18 11.31 -11.02 3.70
C LEU A 18 11.48 -12.47 4.16
N GLU A 19 10.76 -13.41 3.55
CA GLU A 19 10.91 -14.85 3.80
C GLU A 19 12.27 -15.38 3.35
N ALA A 20 12.85 -14.79 2.29
CA ALA A 20 14.22 -15.06 1.84
C ALA A 20 15.30 -14.47 2.77
N GLY A 21 14.93 -13.82 3.89
CA GLY A 21 15.86 -13.30 4.89
C GLY A 21 16.49 -11.94 4.54
N LEU A 22 16.00 -11.25 3.51
CA LEU A 22 16.52 -9.93 3.16
C LEU A 22 16.13 -8.87 4.20
N SER A 23 17.04 -7.92 4.43
CA SER A 23 16.75 -6.78 5.31
C SER A 23 15.64 -5.90 4.74
N GLN A 24 14.82 -5.29 5.62
CA GLN A 24 13.74 -4.39 5.21
C GLN A 24 14.22 -3.24 4.31
N ARG A 25 15.46 -2.77 4.53
CA ARG A 25 16.09 -1.72 3.71
C ARG A 25 16.38 -2.19 2.29
N ALA A 26 16.86 -3.43 2.12
CA ALA A 26 17.08 -4.03 0.81
C ALA A 26 15.76 -4.26 0.08
N VAL A 27 14.76 -4.81 0.77
CA VAL A 27 13.41 -5.04 0.20
C VAL A 27 12.76 -3.75 -0.30
N ALA A 28 12.87 -2.66 0.46
CA ALA A 28 12.35 -1.34 0.07
C ALA A 28 12.98 -0.83 -1.23
N ARG A 29 14.29 -1.03 -1.42
CA ARG A 29 15.02 -0.65 -2.64
C ARG A 29 14.61 -1.50 -3.82
N LEU A 30 14.53 -2.83 -3.65
CA LEU A 30 14.17 -3.76 -4.73
C LEU A 30 12.74 -3.58 -5.23
N THR A 31 11.80 -3.30 -4.31
CA THR A 31 10.37 -3.20 -4.65
C THR A 31 9.93 -1.78 -5.01
N ASN A 32 10.82 -0.79 -4.91
CA ASN A 32 10.52 0.64 -5.04
C ASN A 32 9.32 1.04 -4.16
N VAL A 33 9.42 0.72 -2.87
CA VAL A 33 8.39 1.00 -1.86
C VAL A 33 9.05 1.62 -0.63
N SER A 34 8.32 2.51 0.06
CA SER A 34 8.84 3.12 1.29
C SER A 34 9.09 2.08 2.38
N GLN A 35 10.14 2.27 3.17
CA GLN A 35 10.46 1.39 4.30
C GLN A 35 9.28 1.26 5.29
N LYS A 36 8.50 2.33 5.49
CA LYS A 36 7.30 2.32 6.32
C LYS A 36 6.26 1.32 5.83
N CYS A 37 6.09 1.17 4.51
CA CYS A 37 5.17 0.17 3.97
C CYS A 37 5.73 -1.25 4.12
N VAL A 38 7.04 -1.45 3.92
CA VAL A 38 7.67 -2.77 4.17
C VAL A 38 7.50 -3.17 5.63
N PHE A 39 7.71 -2.24 6.57
CA PHE A 39 7.45 -2.44 8.00
C PHE A 39 6.00 -2.83 8.26
N GLY A 40 5.02 -2.10 7.69
CA GLY A 40 3.61 -2.42 7.83
C GLY A 40 3.25 -3.81 7.29
N VAL A 41 3.80 -4.22 6.16
CA VAL A 41 3.63 -5.58 5.62
C VAL A 41 4.26 -6.62 6.56
N SER A 42 5.47 -6.37 7.06
CA SER A 42 6.15 -7.29 7.99
C SER A 42 5.36 -7.50 9.28
N ASN A 43 4.75 -6.45 9.84
CA ASN A 43 3.91 -6.56 11.03
C ASN A 43 2.63 -7.36 10.75
N LYS A 44 2.00 -7.17 9.58
CA LYS A 44 0.86 -8.00 9.18
C LYS A 44 1.24 -9.48 9.09
N LEU A 45 2.40 -9.80 8.53
CA LEU A 45 2.89 -11.19 8.45
C LEU A 45 3.11 -11.78 9.85
N LYS A 46 3.74 -11.03 10.76
CA LYS A 46 3.93 -11.45 12.16
C LYS A 46 2.61 -11.72 12.89
N GLN A 47 1.59 -10.89 12.62
CA GLN A 47 0.26 -11.00 13.22
C GLN A 47 -0.66 -11.98 12.47
N LYS A 48 -0.18 -12.67 11.43
CA LYS A 48 -0.97 -13.55 10.54
C LYS A 48 -2.20 -12.86 9.94
N LEU A 49 -2.13 -11.54 9.75
CA LEU A 49 -3.19 -10.74 9.15
C LEU A 49 -3.14 -10.81 7.62
N PRO A 50 -4.29 -10.67 6.94
CA PRO A 50 -4.32 -10.68 5.49
C PRO A 50 -3.57 -9.47 4.89
N LEU A 51 -2.82 -9.74 3.82
CA LEU A 51 -2.14 -8.71 3.02
C LEU A 51 -3.10 -7.89 2.16
N SER A 52 -4.37 -8.29 2.10
CA SER A 52 -5.42 -7.56 1.39
C SER A 52 -5.49 -6.11 1.86
N ASN A 53 -5.90 -5.26 0.92
CA ASN A 53 -6.25 -3.90 1.24
C ASN A 53 -7.60 -3.92 1.96
N THR A 54 -7.71 -3.19 3.07
CA THR A 54 -9.01 -3.03 3.73
C THR A 54 -9.97 -2.30 2.78
N PRO A 55 -11.24 -2.74 2.70
CA PRO A 55 -12.27 -2.00 1.97
C PRO A 55 -12.37 -0.58 2.56
N GLY A 56 -12.54 0.43 1.71
CA GLY A 56 -12.60 1.84 2.13
C GLY A 56 -11.26 2.58 2.16
N GLN A 57 -10.11 1.89 2.10
CA GLN A 57 -8.79 2.54 1.86
C GLN A 57 -8.51 2.71 0.36
N GLY A 58 -9.52 3.03 -0.43
CA GLY A 58 -9.34 3.47 -1.80
C GLY A 58 -8.63 4.84 -1.85
N PRO A 59 -8.15 5.28 -3.02
CA PRO A 59 -7.88 6.70 -3.19
C PRO A 59 -9.11 7.48 -2.72
N LYS A 60 -8.93 8.56 -1.96
CA LYS A 60 -10.03 9.52 -1.76
C LYS A 60 -10.51 9.89 -3.15
N LYS A 61 -11.78 9.65 -3.47
CA LYS A 61 -12.38 10.21 -4.68
C LYS A 61 -12.09 11.71 -4.65
N ALA A 62 -11.67 12.29 -5.78
CA ALA A 62 -11.37 13.71 -5.87
C ALA A 62 -12.57 14.57 -5.42
N CYS A 63 -13.79 14.08 -5.68
CA CYS A 63 -15.04 14.67 -5.21
C CYS A 63 -15.70 13.74 -4.18
N THR A 64 -16.14 14.30 -3.06
CA THR A 64 -17.12 13.66 -2.19
C THR A 64 -18.51 13.84 -2.78
N PRO A 65 -19.50 12.95 -2.54
CA PRO A 65 -20.87 13.17 -3.01
C PRO A 65 -21.53 14.45 -2.43
N THR A 66 -20.94 15.03 -1.39
CA THR A 66 -21.34 16.35 -0.86
C THR A 66 -20.87 17.51 -1.75
N ASP A 67 -19.91 17.28 -2.65
CA ASP A 67 -19.34 18.24 -3.62
C ASP A 67 -19.94 18.14 -5.04
N ASP A 68 -21.02 17.39 -5.25
CA ASP A 68 -21.62 17.17 -6.60
C ASP A 68 -22.05 18.45 -7.31
N ARG A 69 -22.20 19.59 -6.60
CA ARG A 69 -22.50 20.89 -7.22
C ARG A 69 -21.30 21.62 -7.81
N ARG A 70 -20.06 21.15 -7.61
CA ARG A 70 -18.83 21.87 -8.02
C ARG A 70 -17.95 21.12 -9.02
N CYS A 71 -18.20 19.85 -9.29
CA CYS A 71 -17.36 19.03 -10.17
C CYS A 71 -17.85 18.96 -11.63
N SER A 72 -18.84 19.76 -12.03
CA SER A 72 -19.45 19.74 -13.38
C SER A 72 -18.87 20.76 -14.38
N GLU A 73 -17.74 21.41 -14.11
CA GLU A 73 -17.15 22.45 -14.99
C GLU A 73 -15.67 22.20 -15.37
N LEU A 74 -15.27 20.95 -15.60
CA LEU A 74 -13.99 20.63 -16.25
C LEU A 74 -14.20 19.61 -17.38
#